data_AF-A0A7C5XAA8-F1
#
_entry.id   AF-A0A7C5XAA8-F1
#
_cell.length_a   1.000
_cell.length_b   1.000
_cell.length_c   1.000
_cell.angle_alpha   90.00
_cell.angle_beta   90.00
_cell.angle_gamma   90.00
#
_symmetry.space_group_name_H-M   'P 1'
#
loop_
_entity.id
_entity.type
_entity.pdbx_description
1 polymer ?
#
loop_
_entity_poly.entity_id
_entity_poly.type
_entity_poly.pdbx_seq_one_letter_code
_entity_poly.pdbx_strand_id
1 'polypeptide(L)'
;MISKEDEIIFEIILKILCGQEFDEKTFRDFEYQIFSKSKRYGVSTQIFSELKKRKIWSEIFYLDYLLNLKKIKNNFKVLKFFVKSGFDFILLKGFSVAQKYYGDLRVRHAGDIDLLIKESDKDEFLNSLFESGFSPIPLSKIKEKIGHAIQLKNGEISVGVHTWLCDRLFVDIKYEDVETEFTRLKFRSEYIKVKTLSSEWDLIELSCHLFQHAFPLRIFLDISKVILNSHQNSEKLIYIAEKFKIVNILLIGVLGAIKVFGLKEPSWLEEFEKSNVLYSRVISSFVSSHLFLFRLRDYLFRIPYQDKIFALFVALKFPFRKISILLPDFPKEFIKRLKGEYITTN
;
A
#
# COMPACT_ATOMS: atom_id res chain seq x y z
N MET A 1 -13.72 3.05 23.88
CA MET A 1 -14.51 1.92 23.36
C MET A 1 -15.02 2.30 21.99
N ILE A 2 -15.08 1.35 21.05
CA ILE A 2 -15.68 1.57 19.74
C ILE A 2 -17.19 1.40 19.88
N SER A 3 -18.00 2.18 19.16
CA SER A 3 -19.45 2.03 19.23
C SER A 3 -19.90 0.76 18.50
N LYS A 4 -21.04 0.19 18.92
CA LYS A 4 -21.69 -0.90 18.18
C LYS A 4 -22.03 -0.50 16.75
N GLU A 5 -22.34 0.77 16.53
CA GLU A 5 -22.57 1.37 15.20
C GLU A 5 -21.32 1.22 14.30
N ASP A 6 -20.15 1.54 14.83
CA ASP A 6 -18.88 1.43 14.10
C ASP A 6 -18.53 -0.03 13.73
N GLU A 7 -18.97 -1.01 14.52
CA GLU A 7 -18.85 -2.44 14.20
C GLU A 7 -19.70 -2.81 12.99
N ILE A 8 -20.97 -2.41 13.01
CA ILE A 8 -21.93 -2.65 11.93
C ILE A 8 -21.43 -2.02 10.62
N ILE A 9 -21.00 -0.75 10.67
CA ILE A 9 -20.46 -0.05 9.49
C ILE A 9 -19.26 -0.80 8.90
N PHE A 10 -18.33 -1.23 9.75
CA PHE A 10 -17.14 -1.94 9.29
C PHE A 10 -17.47 -3.32 8.69
N GLU A 11 -18.40 -4.05 9.31
CA GLU A 11 -18.89 -5.33 8.78
C GLU A 11 -19.53 -5.17 7.39
N ILE A 12 -20.35 -4.13 7.20
CA ILE A 12 -20.97 -3.84 5.90
C ILE A 12 -19.89 -3.53 4.85
N ILE A 13 -18.89 -2.72 5.19
CA ILE A 13 -17.76 -2.43 4.29
C ILE A 13 -17.07 -3.73 3.85
N LEU A 14 -16.74 -4.62 4.78
CA LEU A 14 -16.08 -5.89 4.46
C LEU A 14 -16.97 -6.78 3.59
N LYS A 15 -18.26 -6.92 3.93
CA LYS A 15 -19.22 -7.70 3.13
C LYS A 15 -19.31 -7.19 1.69
N ILE A 16 -19.38 -5.87 1.49
CA ILE A 16 -19.39 -5.27 0.15
C ILE A 16 -18.10 -5.63 -0.60
N LEU A 17 -16.93 -5.40 0.02
CA LEU A 17 -15.61 -5.64 -0.60
C LEU A 17 -15.37 -7.12 -0.94
N CYS A 18 -15.90 -8.04 -0.14
CA CYS A 18 -15.82 -9.48 -0.36
C CYS A 18 -16.87 -10.01 -1.36
N GLY A 19 -17.76 -9.17 -1.88
CA GLY A 19 -18.85 -9.65 -2.74
C GLY A 19 -19.93 -10.44 -1.99
N GLN A 20 -19.99 -10.35 -0.66
CA GLN A 20 -20.94 -11.06 0.20
C GLN A 20 -22.25 -10.28 0.36
N GLU A 21 -23.35 -10.98 0.65
CA GLU A 21 -24.65 -10.35 0.94
C GLU A 21 -24.58 -9.45 2.18
N PHE A 22 -25.30 -8.34 2.15
CA PHE A 22 -25.46 -7.40 3.26
C PHE A 22 -26.88 -6.83 3.22
N ASP A 23 -27.36 -6.34 4.37
CA ASP A 23 -28.68 -5.72 4.43
C ASP A 23 -28.66 -4.32 3.78
N GLU A 24 -29.31 -4.20 2.63
CA GLU A 24 -29.35 -2.95 1.87
C GLU A 24 -30.02 -1.82 2.64
N LYS A 25 -31.02 -2.14 3.48
CA LYS A 25 -31.68 -1.14 4.33
C LYS A 25 -30.67 -0.53 5.32
N THR A 26 -29.95 -1.38 6.05
CA THR A 26 -28.89 -0.93 6.96
C THR A 26 -27.80 -0.16 6.21
N PHE A 27 -27.44 -0.57 4.99
CA PHE A 27 -26.51 0.22 4.16
C PHE A 27 -27.05 1.64 3.91
N ARG A 28 -28.34 1.79 3.56
CA ARG A 28 -28.96 3.12 3.35
C ARG A 28 -29.00 3.95 4.62
N ASP A 29 -29.35 3.33 5.74
CA ASP A 29 -29.41 3.99 7.04
C ASP A 29 -28.03 4.53 7.48
N PHE A 30 -26.93 3.91 7.02
CA PHE A 30 -25.55 4.29 7.33
C PHE A 30 -24.71 4.75 6.13
N GLU A 31 -25.34 5.11 5.01
CA GLU A 31 -24.63 5.28 3.72
C GLU A 31 -23.50 6.31 3.82
N TYR A 32 -23.75 7.44 4.47
CA TYR A 32 -22.75 8.51 4.66
C TYR A 32 -21.59 8.07 5.57
N GLN A 33 -21.88 7.38 6.66
CA GLN A 33 -20.87 6.89 7.60
C GLN A 33 -20.00 5.81 6.92
N ILE A 34 -20.63 4.89 6.18
CA ILE A 34 -19.96 3.89 5.36
C ILE A 34 -19.05 4.58 4.35
N PHE A 35 -19.53 5.59 3.62
CA PHE A 35 -18.72 6.38 2.70
C PHE A 35 -17.53 7.05 3.36
N SER A 36 -17.76 7.78 4.45
CA SER A 36 -16.73 8.52 5.19
C SER A 36 -15.60 7.58 5.66
N LYS A 37 -15.97 6.45 6.26
CA LYS A 37 -14.99 5.43 6.68
C LYS A 37 -14.28 4.79 5.51
N SER A 38 -15.00 4.44 4.46
CA SER A 38 -14.43 3.81 3.26
C SER A 38 -13.43 4.72 2.55
N LYS A 39 -13.73 6.02 2.48
CA LYS A 39 -12.83 7.04 1.94
C LYS A 39 -11.58 7.17 2.79
N ARG A 40 -11.73 7.19 4.12
CA ARG A 40 -10.61 7.18 5.07
C ARG A 40 -9.73 5.93 4.92
N TYR A 41 -10.36 4.77 4.72
CA TYR A 41 -9.67 3.50 4.46
C TYR A 41 -9.10 3.38 3.04
N GLY A 42 -9.42 4.31 2.14
CA GLY A 42 -8.96 4.32 0.75
C GLY A 42 -9.61 3.26 -0.14
N VAL A 43 -10.79 2.76 0.23
CA VAL A 43 -11.51 1.67 -0.46
C VAL A 43 -12.85 2.12 -1.07
N SER A 44 -13.15 3.42 -1.07
CA SER A 44 -14.43 3.95 -1.54
C SER A 44 -14.73 3.62 -3.01
N THR A 45 -13.75 3.72 -3.91
CA THR A 45 -13.96 3.41 -5.34
C THR A 45 -14.18 1.92 -5.59
N GLN A 46 -13.55 1.07 -4.79
CA GLN A 46 -13.76 -0.38 -4.82
C GLN A 46 -15.18 -0.72 -4.35
N ILE A 47 -15.65 -0.10 -3.26
CA ILE A 47 -17.04 -0.23 -2.81
C ILE A 47 -18.01 0.19 -3.91
N PHE A 48 -17.80 1.36 -4.54
CA PHE A 48 -18.66 1.79 -5.64
C PHE A 48 -18.69 0.75 -6.76
N SER A 49 -17.55 0.17 -7.13
CA SER A 49 -17.50 -0.87 -8.16
C SER A 49 -18.30 -2.11 -7.78
N GLU A 50 -18.29 -2.52 -6.52
CA GLU A 50 -19.06 -3.68 -6.05
C GLU A 50 -20.56 -3.36 -5.96
N LEU A 51 -20.93 -2.18 -5.46
CA LEU A 51 -22.33 -1.72 -5.45
C LEU A 51 -22.90 -1.67 -6.87
N LYS A 52 -22.13 -1.15 -7.84
CA LYS A 52 -22.53 -1.08 -9.24
C LYS A 52 -22.79 -2.46 -9.84
N LYS A 53 -21.97 -3.48 -9.53
CA LYS A 53 -22.20 -4.86 -10.00
C LYS A 53 -23.53 -5.42 -9.50
N ARG A 54 -23.96 -4.99 -8.31
CA ARG A 54 -25.24 -5.36 -7.68
C ARG A 54 -26.41 -4.46 -8.07
N LYS A 55 -26.19 -3.48 -8.96
CA LYS A 55 -27.19 -2.47 -9.34
C LYS A 55 -27.67 -1.60 -8.16
N ILE A 56 -26.87 -1.48 -7.11
CA ILE A 56 -27.13 -0.55 -6.00
C ILE A 56 -26.49 0.79 -6.34
N TRP A 57 -27.31 1.83 -6.43
CA TRP A 57 -26.83 3.18 -6.76
C TRP A 57 -26.56 3.99 -5.49
N SER A 58 -25.45 4.74 -5.49
CA SER A 58 -25.10 5.68 -4.45
C SER A 58 -24.41 6.90 -5.07
N GLU A 59 -25.02 8.07 -4.93
CA GLU A 59 -24.51 9.33 -5.48
C GLU A 59 -23.14 9.68 -4.89
N ILE A 60 -22.96 9.54 -3.57
CA ILE A 60 -21.74 9.95 -2.88
C ILE A 60 -20.54 9.10 -3.31
N PHE A 61 -20.74 7.79 -3.46
CA PHE A 61 -19.73 6.87 -3.96
C PHE A 61 -19.44 7.09 -5.45
N TYR A 62 -20.47 7.40 -6.24
CA TYR A 62 -20.30 7.74 -7.65
C TYR A 62 -19.49 9.02 -7.87
N LEU A 63 -19.75 10.07 -7.09
CA LEU A 63 -18.98 11.32 -7.16
C LEU A 63 -17.49 11.09 -6.85
N ASP A 64 -17.17 10.30 -5.82
CA ASP A 64 -15.78 9.96 -5.50
C ASP A 64 -15.11 9.14 -6.62
N TYR A 65 -15.86 8.22 -7.25
CA TYR A 65 -15.41 7.51 -8.45
C TYR A 65 -15.11 8.45 -9.63
N LEU A 66 -15.93 9.48 -9.86
CA LEU A 66 -15.67 10.48 -10.91
C LEU A 66 -14.42 11.31 -10.62
N LEU A 67 -14.17 11.67 -9.36
CA LEU A 67 -12.94 12.35 -8.95
C LEU A 67 -11.71 11.47 -9.19
N ASN A 68 -11.79 10.17 -8.86
CA ASN A 68 -10.74 9.21 -9.18
C ASN A 68 -10.50 9.11 -10.70
N LEU A 69 -11.56 9.11 -11.50
CA LEU A 69 -11.46 9.06 -12.96
C LEU A 69 -10.70 10.25 -13.54
N LYS A 70 -10.91 11.47 -13.01
CA LYS A 70 -10.16 12.68 -13.40
C LYS A 70 -8.67 12.51 -13.10
N LYS A 71 -8.34 12.03 -11.90
CA LYS A 71 -6.95 11.78 -11.47
C LYS A 71 -6.26 10.75 -12.37
N ILE A 72 -6.91 9.60 -12.61
CA ILE A 72 -6.38 8.54 -13.48
C ILE A 72 -6.13 9.06 -14.89
N LYS A 73 -7.04 9.87 -15.45
CA LYS A 73 -6.84 10.47 -16.78
C LYS A 73 -5.57 11.30 -16.83
N ASN A 74 -5.29 12.10 -15.81
CA ASN A 74 -4.10 12.95 -15.75
C ASN A 74 -2.83 12.12 -15.55
N ASN A 75 -2.85 11.18 -14.61
CA ASN A 75 -1.72 10.31 -14.33
C ASN A 75 -1.38 9.40 -15.53
N PHE A 76 -2.38 8.90 -16.25
CA PHE A 76 -2.16 8.09 -17.45
C PHE A 76 -1.48 8.87 -18.59
N LYS A 77 -1.73 10.18 -18.70
CA LYS A 77 -1.01 11.06 -19.65
C LYS A 77 0.46 11.22 -19.27
N VAL A 78 0.74 11.37 -17.98
CA VAL A 78 2.13 11.47 -17.48
C VAL A 78 2.87 10.14 -17.65
N LEU A 79 2.22 9.01 -17.37
CA LEU A 79 2.81 7.69 -17.66
C LEU A 79 3.13 7.51 -19.14
N LYS A 80 2.26 7.98 -20.04
CA LYS A 80 2.55 7.99 -21.50
C LYS A 80 3.78 8.81 -21.85
N PHE A 81 3.98 9.95 -21.17
CA PHE A 81 5.16 10.77 -21.36
C PHE A 81 6.41 10.00 -20.94
N PHE A 82 6.43 9.39 -19.76
CA PHE A 82 7.57 8.59 -19.30
C PHE A 82 7.87 7.38 -20.20
N VAL A 83 6.85 6.68 -20.70
CA VAL A 83 7.06 5.59 -21.65
C VAL A 83 7.71 6.08 -22.95
N LYS A 84 7.36 7.29 -23.40
CA LYS A 84 7.91 7.89 -24.62
C LYS A 84 9.30 8.48 -24.44
N SER A 85 9.68 8.88 -23.24
CA SER A 85 11.02 9.44 -22.97
C SER A 85 12.12 8.37 -22.97
N GLY A 86 11.76 7.09 -22.96
CA GLY A 86 12.71 5.98 -23.05
C GLY A 86 13.42 5.63 -21.74
N PHE A 87 13.05 6.27 -20.62
CA PHE A 87 13.59 5.91 -19.31
C PHE A 87 13.19 4.48 -18.92
N ASP A 88 14.14 3.75 -18.32
CA ASP A 88 13.88 2.44 -17.76
C ASP A 88 13.37 2.56 -16.32
N PHE A 89 12.07 2.37 -16.14
CA PHE A 89 11.42 2.42 -14.83
C PHE A 89 10.45 1.25 -14.65
N ILE A 90 10.20 0.89 -13.39
CA ILE A 90 9.18 -0.07 -12.99
C ILE A 90 8.03 0.71 -12.35
N LEU A 91 6.83 0.54 -12.89
CA LEU A 91 5.64 1.11 -12.29
C LEU A 91 5.19 0.27 -11.09
N LEU A 92 5.04 0.93 -9.96
CA LEU A 92 4.73 0.32 -8.68
C LEU A 92 3.27 0.53 -8.26
N LYS A 93 2.84 -0.28 -7.29
CA LYS A 93 1.63 -0.09 -6.49
C LYS A 93 0.41 0.31 -7.32
N GLY A 94 -0.09 1.53 -7.14
CA GLY A 94 -1.51 1.81 -7.36
C GLY A 94 -1.98 1.58 -8.79
N PHE A 95 -1.19 1.97 -9.78
CA PHE A 95 -1.53 1.74 -11.19
C PHE A 95 -1.27 0.31 -11.63
N SER A 96 -0.12 -0.26 -11.27
CA SER A 96 0.23 -1.63 -11.65
C SER A 96 -0.77 -2.62 -11.06
N VAL A 97 -1.04 -2.52 -9.75
CA VAL A 97 -1.97 -3.37 -9.00
C VAL A 97 -3.39 -3.23 -9.54
N ALA A 98 -3.87 -2.00 -9.79
CA ALA A 98 -5.22 -1.77 -10.32
C ALA A 98 -5.42 -2.46 -11.67
N GLN A 99 -4.46 -2.34 -12.59
CA GLN A 99 -4.59 -2.99 -13.88
C GLN A 99 -4.46 -4.51 -13.79
N LYS A 100 -3.45 -5.00 -13.08
CA LYS A 100 -3.11 -6.43 -13.02
C LYS A 100 -4.17 -7.24 -12.29
N TYR A 101 -4.61 -6.78 -11.13
CA TYR A 101 -5.40 -7.61 -10.21
C TYR A 101 -6.85 -7.14 -10.07
N TYR A 102 -7.18 -5.92 -10.49
CA TYR A 102 -8.58 -5.47 -10.55
C TYR A 102 -9.11 -5.40 -12.00
N GLY A 103 -8.24 -5.50 -13.00
CA GLY A 103 -8.59 -5.45 -14.43
C GLY A 103 -8.93 -4.05 -14.95
N ASP A 104 -9.05 -3.06 -14.07
CA ASP A 104 -9.47 -1.71 -14.41
C ASP A 104 -8.85 -0.68 -13.46
N LEU A 105 -8.10 0.27 -14.03
CA LEU A 105 -7.48 1.38 -13.30
C LEU A 105 -8.46 2.18 -12.45
N ARG A 106 -9.75 2.22 -12.83
CA ARG A 106 -10.78 3.06 -12.19
C ARG A 106 -11.27 2.51 -10.86
N VAL A 107 -11.12 1.20 -10.64
CA VAL A 107 -11.67 0.50 -9.47
C VAL A 107 -10.88 0.84 -8.21
N ARG A 108 -9.56 0.98 -8.33
CA ARG A 108 -8.66 1.26 -7.21
C ARG A 108 -8.23 2.73 -7.28
N HIS A 109 -8.38 3.46 -6.17
CA HIS A 109 -7.86 4.82 -6.11
C HIS A 109 -6.33 4.82 -6.26
N ALA A 110 -5.81 5.50 -7.29
CA ALA A 110 -4.39 5.71 -7.50
C ALA A 110 -4.10 7.21 -7.36
N GLY A 111 -3.49 7.58 -6.23
CA GLY A 111 -3.22 8.98 -5.89
C GLY A 111 -2.00 9.52 -6.64
N ASP A 112 -0.87 8.89 -6.37
CA ASP A 112 0.45 9.15 -6.91
C ASP A 112 0.85 8.11 -7.97
N ILE A 113 1.86 8.48 -8.76
CA ILE A 113 2.58 7.59 -9.65
C ILE A 113 3.87 7.19 -8.94
N ASP A 114 3.96 5.95 -8.45
CA ASP A 114 5.17 5.42 -7.85
C ASP A 114 6.03 4.70 -8.90
N LEU A 115 7.29 5.11 -9.05
CA LEU A 115 8.23 4.55 -10.02
C LEU A 115 9.48 4.06 -9.30
N LEU A 116 9.94 2.84 -9.58
CA LEU A 116 11.28 2.37 -9.21
C LEU A 116 12.22 2.56 -10.39
N ILE A 117 13.32 3.27 -10.20
CA ILE A 117 14.37 3.49 -11.19
C ILE A 117 15.71 3.01 -10.64
N LYS A 118 16.69 2.84 -11.53
CA LYS A 118 18.07 2.58 -11.10
C LYS A 118 18.63 3.83 -10.43
N GLU A 119 19.43 3.64 -9.38
CA GLU A 119 20.09 4.77 -8.70
C GLU A 119 21.02 5.53 -9.66
N SER A 120 21.63 4.84 -10.64
CA SER A 120 22.49 5.47 -11.66
C SER A 120 21.77 6.47 -12.55
N ASP A 121 20.46 6.29 -12.75
CA ASP A 121 19.67 7.07 -13.71
C ASP A 121 18.91 8.20 -13.00
N LYS A 122 19.06 8.30 -11.67
CA LYS A 122 18.25 9.16 -10.80
C LYS A 122 18.37 10.63 -11.15
N ASP A 123 19.59 11.14 -11.30
CA ASP A 123 19.78 12.58 -11.54
C ASP A 123 19.23 13.00 -12.90
N GLU A 124 19.44 12.17 -13.94
CA GLU A 124 18.87 12.40 -15.28
C GLU A 124 17.34 12.35 -15.24
N PHE A 125 16.76 11.36 -14.55
CA PHE A 125 15.30 11.22 -14.42
C PHE A 125 14.68 12.42 -13.68
N LEU A 126 15.31 12.87 -12.59
CA LEU A 126 14.86 14.03 -11.83
C LEU A 126 14.97 15.32 -12.63
N ASN A 127 16.07 15.52 -13.36
CA ASN A 127 16.23 16.69 -14.24
C ASN A 127 15.13 16.73 -15.30
N SER A 128 14.82 15.61 -15.95
CA SER A 128 13.71 15.54 -16.92
C SER A 128 12.35 15.87 -16.30
N LEU A 129 12.11 15.45 -15.05
CA LEU A 129 10.91 15.83 -14.31
C LEU A 129 10.87 17.33 -14.00
N PHE A 130 11.98 17.92 -13.57
CA PHE A 130 12.07 19.36 -13.29
C PHE A 130 11.82 20.19 -14.55
N GLU A 131 12.43 19.80 -15.68
CA GLU A 131 12.17 20.41 -17.00
C GLU A 131 10.69 20.28 -17.43
N SER A 132 10.03 19.20 -17.01
CA SER A 132 8.60 18.98 -17.21
C SER A 132 7.69 19.72 -16.21
N GLY A 133 8.26 20.62 -15.39
CA GLY A 133 7.54 21.46 -14.44
C GLY A 133 7.17 20.79 -13.12
N PHE A 134 7.75 19.62 -12.81
CA PHE A 134 7.62 19.05 -11.48
C PHE A 134 8.52 19.77 -10.48
N SER A 135 8.07 19.85 -9.24
CA SER A 135 8.85 20.41 -8.13
C SER A 135 8.86 19.45 -6.95
N PRO A 136 9.97 19.36 -6.21
CA PRO A 136 10.05 18.49 -5.04
C PRO A 136 9.05 18.96 -3.97
N ILE A 137 8.43 17.99 -3.30
CA ILE A 137 7.63 18.23 -2.10
C ILE A 137 8.59 18.13 -0.90
N PRO A 138 8.73 19.19 -0.07
CA PRO A 138 9.56 19.13 1.12
C PRO A 138 9.17 17.95 2.01
N LEU A 139 10.15 17.11 2.34
CA LEU A 139 9.96 15.99 3.25
C LEU A 139 10.56 16.35 4.62
N SER A 140 10.14 15.64 5.67
CA SER A 140 10.81 15.78 6.96
C SER A 140 12.26 15.31 6.85
N LYS A 141 13.22 15.94 7.55
CA LYS A 141 14.66 15.56 7.57
C LYS A 141 14.93 14.06 7.74
N ILE A 142 14.11 13.36 8.53
CA ILE A 142 14.20 11.90 8.67
C ILE A 142 13.91 11.24 7.32
N LYS A 143 12.76 11.53 6.70
CA LYS A 143 12.42 11.03 5.36
C LYS A 143 13.44 11.43 4.29
N GLU A 144 14.15 12.54 4.42
CA GLU A 144 15.25 12.86 3.50
C GLU A 144 16.46 11.93 3.72
N LYS A 145 16.78 11.60 4.97
CA LYS A 145 17.92 10.74 5.34
C LYS A 145 17.68 9.25 5.13
N ILE A 146 16.45 8.78 5.35
CA ILE A 146 16.08 7.36 5.29
C ILE A 146 15.09 7.03 4.17
N GLY A 147 14.54 8.04 3.52
CA GLY A 147 13.52 7.85 2.50
C GLY A 147 14.08 7.09 1.31
N HIS A 148 13.25 6.20 0.80
CA HIS A 148 13.48 5.45 -0.43
C HIS A 148 12.98 6.20 -1.67
N ALA A 149 12.28 7.33 -1.47
CA ALA A 149 11.55 8.04 -2.51
C ALA A 149 11.71 9.56 -2.42
N ILE A 150 11.89 10.19 -3.58
CA ILE A 150 11.72 11.64 -3.75
C ILE A 150 10.30 11.85 -4.27
N GLN A 151 9.53 12.68 -3.57
CA GLN A 151 8.16 13.01 -3.97
C GLN A 151 8.15 14.33 -4.72
N LEU A 152 7.59 14.32 -5.91
CA LEU A 152 7.49 15.49 -6.79
C LEU A 152 6.03 15.76 -7.16
N LYS A 153 5.69 17.03 -7.39
CA LYS A 153 4.35 17.45 -7.84
C LYS A 153 4.40 18.40 -9.03
N ASN A 154 3.39 18.30 -9.89
CA ASN A 154 3.04 19.31 -10.88
C ASN A 154 1.50 19.45 -10.88
N GLY A 155 1.00 20.54 -10.29
CA GLY A 155 -0.43 20.74 -10.06
C GLY A 155 -1.06 19.65 -9.19
N GLU A 156 -2.07 18.94 -9.71
CA GLU A 156 -2.75 17.83 -9.03
C GLU A 156 -2.02 16.48 -9.18
N ILE A 157 -0.92 16.43 -9.95
CA ILE A 157 -0.20 15.19 -10.24
C ILE A 157 0.97 15.05 -9.27
N SER A 158 1.11 13.87 -8.67
CA SER A 158 2.22 13.52 -7.77
C SER A 158 2.96 12.31 -8.33
N VAL A 159 4.28 12.36 -8.30
CA VAL A 159 5.18 11.28 -8.73
C VAL A 159 6.16 10.98 -7.59
N GLY A 160 6.16 9.73 -7.13
CA GLY A 160 7.17 9.20 -6.23
C GLY A 160 8.26 8.52 -7.03
N VAL A 161 9.47 9.05 -7.00
CA VAL A 161 10.66 8.46 -7.65
C VAL A 161 11.44 7.70 -6.61
N HIS A 162 11.44 6.37 -6.72
CA HIS A 162 12.06 5.43 -5.82
C HIS A 162 13.32 4.84 -6.44
N THR A 163 14.34 4.61 -5.63
CA THR A 163 15.53 3.81 -6.03
C THR A 163 15.72 2.56 -5.16
N TRP A 164 14.86 2.43 -4.14
CA TRP A 164 14.64 1.20 -3.38
C TRP A 164 13.16 0.87 -3.38
N LEU A 165 12.82 -0.42 -3.38
CA LEU A 165 11.43 -0.89 -3.42
C LEU A 165 10.61 -0.39 -2.22
N CYS A 166 11.26 -0.18 -1.08
CA CYS A 166 10.63 0.24 0.16
C CYS A 166 11.64 0.94 1.09
N ASP A 167 11.13 1.57 2.17
CA ASP A 167 11.95 2.24 3.18
C ASP A 167 13.09 1.35 3.68
N ARG A 168 14.31 1.87 3.56
CA ARG A 168 15.56 1.17 3.87
C ARG A 168 15.69 0.75 5.35
N LEU A 169 14.82 1.30 6.20
CA LEU A 169 14.66 0.87 7.59
C LEU A 169 14.20 -0.59 7.70
N PHE A 170 13.31 -1.01 6.80
CA PHE A 170 12.76 -2.37 6.82
C PHE A 170 13.69 -3.30 6.06
N VAL A 171 14.01 -2.96 4.81
CA VAL A 171 14.75 -3.85 3.91
C VAL A 171 15.44 -3.05 2.81
N ASP A 172 16.57 -3.56 2.32
CA ASP A 172 17.39 -2.96 1.26
C ASP A 172 17.22 -3.78 -0.02
N ILE A 173 16.15 -3.49 -0.77
CA ILE A 173 15.83 -4.10 -2.08
C ILE A 173 15.93 -3.01 -3.14
N LYS A 174 16.81 -3.19 -4.13
CA LYS A 174 17.05 -2.22 -5.20
C LYS A 174 16.35 -2.60 -6.50
N TYR A 175 16.46 -1.74 -7.50
CA TYR A 175 15.97 -2.00 -8.85
C TYR A 175 16.51 -3.32 -9.43
N GLU A 176 17.80 -3.61 -9.23
CA GLU A 176 18.46 -4.78 -9.84
C GLU A 176 18.07 -6.11 -9.16
N ASP A 177 17.49 -6.05 -7.96
CA ASP A 177 17.09 -7.22 -7.21
C ASP A 177 15.75 -7.79 -7.66
N VAL A 178 14.89 -6.96 -8.27
CA VAL A 178 13.50 -7.30 -8.51
C VAL A 178 13.28 -7.93 -9.88
N GLU A 179 12.36 -8.89 -9.93
CA GLU A 179 11.92 -9.48 -11.19
C GLU A 179 10.71 -8.73 -11.73
N THR A 180 10.78 -8.41 -13.02
CA THR A 180 9.82 -7.56 -13.69
C THR A 180 9.16 -8.27 -14.84
N GLU A 181 7.98 -7.78 -15.21
CA GLU A 181 7.22 -8.19 -16.37
C GLU A 181 6.66 -6.95 -17.07
N PHE A 182 6.05 -7.14 -18.24
CA PHE A 182 5.38 -6.05 -18.92
C PHE A 182 3.86 -6.14 -18.78
N THR A 183 3.27 -5.11 -18.18
CA THR A 183 1.82 -4.96 -18.07
C THR A 183 1.30 -3.99 -19.13
N ARG A 184 0.17 -4.34 -19.75
CA ARG A 184 -0.57 -3.43 -20.62
C ARG A 184 -1.57 -2.62 -19.81
N LEU A 185 -1.24 -1.37 -19.51
CA LEU A 185 -2.20 -0.45 -18.88
C LEU A 185 -3.20 0.03 -19.93
N LYS A 186 -4.49 -0.09 -19.59
CA LYS A 186 -5.58 0.36 -20.44
C LYS A 186 -6.37 1.46 -19.74
N PHE A 187 -6.55 2.57 -20.44
CA PHE A 187 -7.48 3.61 -20.03
C PHE A 187 -8.35 4.02 -21.22
N ARG A 188 -9.66 3.74 -21.14
CA ARG A 188 -10.60 3.88 -22.26
C ARG A 188 -10.15 3.03 -23.47
N SER A 189 -10.03 3.66 -24.64
CA SER A 189 -9.56 3.03 -25.88
C SER A 189 -8.02 3.04 -26.03
N GLU A 190 -7.30 3.66 -25.10
CA GLU A 190 -5.86 3.83 -25.19
C GLU A 190 -5.11 2.82 -24.33
N TYR A 191 -3.91 2.46 -24.75
CA TYR A 191 -3.05 1.54 -24.00
C TYR A 191 -1.59 1.98 -24.00
N ILE A 192 -0.87 1.62 -22.94
CA ILE A 192 0.59 1.69 -22.86
C ILE A 192 1.14 0.39 -22.30
N LYS A 193 2.33 0.01 -22.74
CA LYS A 193 3.08 -1.12 -22.20
C LYS A 193 4.11 -0.55 -21.22
N VAL A 194 4.08 -1.00 -19.98
CA VAL A 194 4.98 -0.53 -18.91
C VAL A 194 5.57 -1.74 -18.19
N LYS A 195 6.80 -1.59 -17.70
CA LYS A 195 7.42 -2.58 -16.83
C LYS A 195 6.78 -2.49 -15.44
N THR A 196 6.43 -3.62 -14.85
CA THR A 196 5.84 -3.76 -13.51
C THR A 196 6.55 -4.90 -12.78
N LEU A 197 6.36 -5.00 -11.47
CA LEU A 197 6.83 -6.18 -10.71
C LEU A 197 6.06 -7.44 -11.16
N SER A 198 6.71 -8.60 -11.00
CA SER A 198 6.02 -9.90 -11.02
C SER A 198 5.15 -10.07 -9.75
N SER A 199 4.26 -11.07 -9.75
CA SER A 199 3.29 -11.24 -8.65
C SER A 199 3.93 -11.50 -7.28
N GLU A 200 5.05 -12.23 -7.25
CA GLU A 200 5.78 -12.47 -6.00
C GLU A 200 6.33 -11.17 -5.43
N TRP A 201 6.88 -10.32 -6.29
CA TRP A 201 7.44 -9.04 -5.90
C TRP A 201 6.37 -8.00 -5.54
N ASP A 202 5.18 -8.04 -6.15
CA ASP A 202 4.03 -7.24 -5.71
C ASP A 202 3.60 -7.63 -4.28
N LEU A 203 3.57 -8.92 -3.93
CA LEU A 203 3.25 -9.35 -2.56
C LEU A 203 4.29 -8.84 -1.55
N ILE A 204 5.57 -8.94 -1.91
CA ILE A 204 6.68 -8.45 -1.08
C ILE A 204 6.58 -6.93 -0.90
N GLU A 205 6.40 -6.18 -1.99
CA GLU A 205 6.26 -4.72 -1.96
C GLU A 205 5.07 -4.31 -1.09
N LEU A 206 3.88 -4.87 -1.35
CA LEU A 206 2.67 -4.51 -0.64
C LEU A 206 2.75 -4.89 0.84
N SER A 207 3.39 -6.01 1.17
CA SER A 207 3.62 -6.40 2.56
C SER A 207 4.57 -5.42 3.26
N CYS A 208 5.67 -5.01 2.64
CA CYS A 208 6.53 -3.95 3.20
C CYS A 208 5.78 -2.62 3.36
N HIS A 209 4.98 -2.25 2.35
CA HIS A 209 4.19 -1.02 2.33
C HIS A 209 3.12 -1.00 3.44
N LEU A 210 2.54 -2.15 3.74
CA LEU A 210 1.61 -2.33 4.85
C LEU A 210 2.22 -1.89 6.19
N PHE A 211 3.47 -2.27 6.47
CA PHE A 211 4.16 -1.90 7.70
C PHE A 211 4.54 -0.41 7.73
N GLN A 212 4.93 0.16 6.59
CA GLN A 212 5.25 1.58 6.48
C GLN A 212 4.05 2.48 6.82
N HIS A 213 2.85 2.02 6.47
CA HIS A 213 1.61 2.79 6.62
C HIS A 213 0.72 2.31 7.76
N ALA A 214 1.23 1.45 8.64
CA ALA A 214 0.50 0.97 9.80
C ALA A 214 -0.82 0.27 9.42
N PHE A 215 -0.74 -0.71 8.54
CA PHE A 215 -1.81 -1.66 8.26
C PHE A 215 -3.12 -1.09 7.67
N PRO A 216 -3.09 -0.18 6.67
CA PRO A 216 -4.31 0.36 6.09
C PRO A 216 -5.10 -0.71 5.33
N LEU A 217 -6.43 -0.72 5.51
CA LEU A 217 -7.33 -1.71 4.90
C LEU A 217 -7.15 -1.86 3.39
N ARG A 218 -6.93 -0.75 2.66
CA ARG A 218 -6.66 -0.78 1.22
C ARG A 218 -5.49 -1.68 0.84
N ILE A 219 -4.39 -1.69 1.61
CA ILE A 219 -3.22 -2.51 1.27
C ILE A 219 -3.52 -3.98 1.51
N PHE A 220 -4.26 -4.34 2.58
CA PHE A 220 -4.74 -5.71 2.73
C PHE A 220 -5.62 -6.14 1.57
N LEU A 221 -6.50 -5.25 1.08
CA LEU A 221 -7.34 -5.53 -0.07
C LEU A 221 -6.48 -5.74 -1.33
N ASP A 222 -5.43 -4.96 -1.52
CA ASP A 222 -4.50 -5.17 -2.63
C ASP A 222 -3.80 -6.53 -2.54
N ILE A 223 -3.26 -6.88 -1.37
CA ILE A 223 -2.64 -8.20 -1.12
C ILE A 223 -3.64 -9.32 -1.42
N SER A 224 -4.90 -9.18 -0.96
CA SER A 224 -5.94 -10.17 -1.20
C SER A 224 -6.23 -10.35 -2.69
N LYS A 225 -6.22 -9.27 -3.48
CA LYS A 225 -6.37 -9.33 -4.94
C LYS A 225 -5.17 -9.95 -5.64
N VAL A 226 -3.94 -9.74 -5.15
CA VAL A 226 -2.78 -10.45 -5.71
C VAL A 226 -2.94 -11.95 -5.51
N ILE A 227 -3.24 -12.39 -4.28
CA ILE A 227 -3.44 -13.81 -3.94
C ILE A 227 -4.51 -14.46 -4.83
N LEU A 228 -5.66 -13.80 -4.99
CA LEU A 228 -6.80 -14.35 -5.72
C LEU A 228 -6.63 -14.35 -7.25
N ASN A 229 -5.90 -13.37 -7.80
CA ASN A 229 -5.90 -13.11 -9.23
C ASN A 229 -4.53 -13.32 -9.89
N SER A 230 -3.63 -14.03 -9.24
CA SER A 230 -2.38 -14.48 -9.84
C SER A 230 -1.94 -15.84 -9.33
N HIS A 231 -1.05 -16.48 -10.07
CA HIS A 231 -0.35 -17.67 -9.63
C HIS A 231 0.97 -17.24 -8.99
N GLN A 232 1.17 -17.55 -7.72
CA GLN A 232 2.43 -17.29 -7.04
C GLN A 232 3.28 -18.56 -6.98
N ASN A 233 4.57 -18.42 -7.26
CA ASN A 233 5.55 -19.48 -7.03
C ASN A 233 5.99 -19.47 -5.56
N SER A 234 5.65 -20.53 -4.78
CA SER A 234 6.01 -20.68 -3.36
C SER A 234 7.51 -20.58 -3.15
N GLU A 235 8.27 -21.40 -3.87
CA GLU A 235 9.70 -21.58 -3.66
C GLU A 235 10.43 -20.25 -3.86
N LYS A 236 10.03 -19.53 -4.90
CA LYS A 236 10.53 -18.18 -5.19
C LYS A 236 10.16 -17.18 -4.11
N LEU A 237 8.91 -17.17 -3.64
CA LEU A 237 8.48 -16.28 -2.53
C LEU A 237 9.28 -16.56 -1.25
N ILE A 238 9.44 -17.83 -0.87
CA ILE A 238 10.21 -18.25 0.30
C ILE A 238 11.65 -17.78 0.15
N TYR A 239 12.28 -18.09 -0.99
CA TYR A 239 13.66 -17.68 -1.28
C TYR A 239 13.86 -16.17 -1.20
N ILE A 240 12.98 -15.36 -1.82
CA ILE A 240 13.05 -13.89 -1.76
C ILE A 240 12.90 -13.43 -0.30
N ALA A 241 11.88 -13.94 0.40
CA ALA A 241 11.60 -13.53 1.76
C ALA A 241 12.74 -13.88 2.73
N GLU A 242 13.40 -15.01 2.56
CA GLU A 242 14.57 -15.42 3.35
C GLU A 242 15.81 -14.61 2.98
N LYS A 243 16.12 -14.46 1.68
CA LYS A 243 17.25 -13.67 1.16
C LYS A 243 17.24 -12.26 1.76
N PHE A 244 16.07 -11.63 1.79
CA PHE A 244 15.90 -10.27 2.29
C PHE A 244 15.49 -10.18 3.77
N LYS A 245 15.35 -11.33 4.46
CA LYS A 245 14.96 -11.43 5.87
C LYS A 245 13.64 -10.72 6.18
N ILE A 246 12.63 -10.93 5.33
CA ILE A 246 11.30 -10.32 5.42
C ILE A 246 10.17 -11.34 5.52
N VAL A 247 10.48 -12.60 5.83
CA VAL A 247 9.49 -13.69 6.03
C VAL A 247 8.33 -13.26 6.92
N ASN A 248 8.62 -12.64 8.08
CA ASN A 248 7.56 -12.20 9.00
C ASN A 248 6.70 -11.07 8.44
N ILE A 249 7.31 -10.15 7.69
CA ILE A 249 6.58 -9.03 7.05
C ILE A 249 5.62 -9.58 6.01
N LEU A 250 6.08 -10.50 5.16
CA LEU A 250 5.26 -11.19 4.17
C LEU A 250 4.12 -11.97 4.84
N LEU A 251 4.43 -12.82 5.83
CA LEU A 251 3.43 -13.64 6.51
C LEU A 251 2.35 -12.81 7.18
N ILE A 252 2.71 -11.72 7.87
CA ILE A 252 1.74 -10.81 8.49
C ILE A 252 0.84 -10.16 7.42
N GLY A 253 1.41 -9.74 6.29
CA GLY A 253 0.63 -9.17 5.19
C GLY A 253 -0.38 -10.16 4.61
N VAL A 254 0.08 -11.37 4.29
CA VAL A 254 -0.71 -12.44 3.67
C VAL A 254 -1.77 -12.99 4.62
N LEU A 255 -1.37 -13.44 5.82
CA LEU A 255 -2.31 -13.98 6.82
C LEU A 255 -3.32 -12.90 7.27
N GLY A 256 -2.86 -11.65 7.40
CA GLY A 256 -3.74 -10.53 7.72
C GLY A 256 -4.79 -10.31 6.63
N ALA A 257 -4.40 -10.32 5.35
CA ALA A 257 -5.34 -10.20 4.25
C ALA A 257 -6.34 -11.37 4.21
N ILE A 258 -5.85 -12.62 4.38
CA ILE A 258 -6.68 -13.83 4.45
C ILE A 258 -7.71 -13.70 5.56
N LYS A 259 -7.28 -13.28 6.76
CA LYS A 259 -8.17 -13.15 7.92
C LYS A 259 -9.19 -12.02 7.74
N VAL A 260 -8.75 -10.85 7.27
CA VAL A 260 -9.62 -9.67 7.10
C VAL A 260 -10.72 -9.92 6.06
N PHE A 261 -10.39 -10.62 4.98
CA PHE A 261 -11.34 -10.86 3.87
C PHE A 261 -11.93 -12.29 3.85
N GLY A 262 -11.61 -13.12 4.86
CA GLY A 262 -12.11 -14.49 4.95
C GLY A 262 -11.73 -15.37 3.77
N LEU A 263 -10.49 -15.23 3.27
CA LEU A 263 -10.03 -16.00 2.13
C LEU A 263 -9.68 -17.44 2.52
N LYS A 264 -9.66 -18.33 1.52
CA LYS A 264 -8.99 -19.62 1.67
C LYS A 264 -7.48 -19.39 1.68
N GLU A 265 -6.78 -20.06 2.60
CA GLU A 265 -5.32 -20.03 2.63
C GLU A 265 -4.75 -20.63 1.33
N PRO A 266 -3.78 -19.95 0.68
CA PRO A 266 -3.13 -20.48 -0.50
C PRO A 266 -2.25 -21.68 -0.10
N SER A 267 -2.19 -22.72 -0.94
CA SER A 267 -1.44 -23.95 -0.61
C SER A 267 0.04 -23.72 -0.33
N TRP A 268 0.64 -22.72 -0.97
CA TRP A 268 2.04 -22.36 -0.76
C TRP A 268 2.33 -21.85 0.65
N LEU A 269 1.30 -21.44 1.41
CA LEU A 269 1.48 -20.96 2.77
C LEU A 269 1.87 -22.08 3.74
N GLU A 270 1.39 -23.31 3.51
CA GLU A 270 1.76 -24.47 4.31
C GLU A 270 3.28 -24.75 4.27
N GLU A 271 3.91 -24.48 3.12
CA GLU A 271 5.36 -24.64 2.95
C GLU A 271 6.14 -23.62 3.80
N PHE A 272 5.66 -22.37 3.86
CA PHE A 272 6.19 -21.35 4.76
C PHE A 272 6.02 -21.72 6.24
N GLU A 273 4.88 -22.29 6.61
CA GLU A 273 4.63 -22.67 8.00
C GLU A 273 5.55 -23.81 8.43
N LYS A 274 5.83 -24.77 7.54
CA LYS A 274 6.78 -25.87 7.80
C LYS A 274 8.21 -25.37 7.99
N SER A 275 8.63 -24.35 7.22
CA SER A 275 9.99 -23.80 7.35
C SER A 275 10.15 -22.91 8.61
N ASN A 276 9.05 -22.37 9.17
CA ASN A 276 9.09 -21.37 10.25
C ASN A 276 8.04 -21.61 11.35
N VAL A 277 7.85 -22.87 11.78
CA VAL A 277 6.74 -23.34 12.65
C VAL A 277 6.50 -22.51 13.91
N LEU A 278 7.56 -22.05 14.59
CA LEU A 278 7.40 -21.28 15.82
C LEU A 278 6.85 -19.87 15.55
N TYR A 279 7.30 -19.24 14.45
CA TYR A 279 6.94 -17.88 14.11
C TYR A 279 5.57 -17.80 13.45
N SER A 280 5.20 -18.78 12.60
CA SER A 280 3.85 -18.85 12.02
C SER A 280 2.78 -18.95 13.10
N ARG A 281 2.99 -19.74 14.16
CA ARG A 281 2.05 -19.84 15.29
C ARG A 281 1.87 -18.53 16.07
N VAL A 282 2.97 -17.82 16.33
CA VAL A 282 2.91 -16.51 17.02
C VAL A 282 2.20 -15.47 16.14
N ILE A 283 2.50 -15.44 14.85
CA ILE A 283 1.88 -14.52 13.89
C ILE A 283 0.40 -14.86 13.72
N SER A 284 0.05 -16.13 13.54
CA SER A 284 -1.33 -16.60 13.43
C SER A 284 -2.13 -16.29 14.69
N SER A 285 -1.54 -16.48 15.88
CA SER A 285 -2.15 -16.05 17.14
C SER A 285 -2.35 -14.53 17.22
N PHE A 286 -1.36 -13.74 16.78
CA PHE A 286 -1.46 -12.29 16.71
C PHE A 286 -2.59 -11.85 15.77
N VAL A 287 -2.60 -12.33 14.53
CA VAL A 287 -3.60 -12.01 13.50
C VAL A 287 -5.00 -12.50 13.91
N SER A 288 -5.09 -13.63 14.63
CA SER A 288 -6.34 -14.19 15.13
C SER A 288 -6.86 -13.52 16.40
N SER A 289 -6.06 -12.66 17.04
CA SER A 289 -6.51 -11.95 18.23
C SER A 289 -7.62 -10.96 17.88
N HIS A 290 -8.63 -10.83 18.76
CA HIS A 290 -9.63 -9.76 18.63
C HIS A 290 -8.97 -8.36 18.63
N LEU A 291 -7.77 -8.27 19.22
CA LEU A 291 -6.92 -7.09 19.21
C LEU A 291 -6.38 -6.72 17.81
N PHE A 292 -6.17 -7.67 16.89
CA PHE A 292 -5.66 -7.37 15.55
C PHE A 292 -6.68 -6.60 14.72
N LEU A 293 -7.93 -7.07 14.66
CA LEU A 293 -9.03 -6.36 14.02
C LEU A 293 -9.34 -5.04 14.73
N PHE A 294 -9.25 -5.00 16.06
CA PHE A 294 -9.36 -3.77 16.85
C PHE A 294 -8.23 -2.75 16.54
N ARG A 295 -7.01 -3.22 16.31
CA ARG A 295 -5.83 -2.39 15.97
C ARG A 295 -5.83 -1.92 14.51
N LEU A 296 -6.37 -2.70 13.59
CA LEU A 296 -6.65 -2.30 12.20
C LEU A 296 -7.64 -1.12 12.15
N ARG A 297 -8.54 -1.01 13.13
CA ARG A 297 -9.75 -0.17 13.04
C ARG A 297 -9.62 1.23 13.64
N ASP A 298 -8.96 1.42 14.79
CA ASP A 298 -8.97 2.72 15.50
C ASP A 298 -7.67 3.17 16.21
N TYR A 299 -6.80 2.25 16.66
CA TYR A 299 -5.67 2.65 17.52
C TYR A 299 -4.51 3.29 16.74
N LEU A 300 -4.32 2.93 15.47
CA LEU A 300 -3.23 3.45 14.63
C LEU A 300 -3.51 4.84 14.02
N PHE A 301 -4.59 5.51 14.43
CA PHE A 301 -4.97 6.80 13.84
C PHE A 301 -5.36 7.90 14.84
N ARG A 302 -5.41 7.60 16.15
CA ARG A 302 -5.62 8.65 17.17
C ARG A 302 -4.31 9.24 17.71
N ILE A 303 -3.17 8.59 17.46
CA ILE A 303 -1.86 9.07 17.88
C ILE A 303 -0.86 8.85 16.73
N PRO A 304 -0.60 9.85 15.86
CA PRO A 304 0.20 9.69 14.62
C PRO A 304 1.67 9.25 14.80
N TYR A 305 2.09 8.94 16.04
CA TYR A 305 3.46 8.62 16.42
C TYR A 305 3.62 7.25 17.09
N GLN A 306 2.54 6.61 17.57
CA GLN A 306 2.62 5.25 18.10
C GLN A 306 2.74 4.20 16.97
N ASP A 307 2.32 4.53 15.75
CA ASP A 307 2.40 3.67 14.57
C ASP A 307 3.83 3.26 14.24
N LYS A 308 4.73 4.24 14.31
CA LYS A 308 6.16 4.02 14.09
C LYS A 308 6.80 3.31 15.26
N ILE A 309 6.37 3.58 16.49
CA ILE A 309 6.88 2.89 17.68
C ILE A 309 6.42 1.43 17.70
N PHE A 310 5.18 1.13 17.32
CA PHE A 310 4.66 -0.23 17.25
C PHE A 310 5.26 -1.00 16.06
N ALA A 311 5.30 -0.40 14.86
CA ALA A 311 6.03 -0.97 13.73
C ALA A 311 7.50 -1.16 14.07
N LEU A 312 8.11 -0.21 14.80
CA LEU A 312 9.47 -0.32 15.34
C LEU A 312 9.55 -1.40 16.42
N PHE A 313 8.60 -1.60 17.33
CA PHE A 313 8.65 -2.67 18.34
C PHE A 313 8.49 -4.06 17.73
N VAL A 314 7.61 -4.19 16.73
CA VAL A 314 7.48 -5.40 15.92
C VAL A 314 8.75 -5.62 15.10
N ALA A 315 9.35 -4.56 14.57
CA ALA A 315 10.66 -4.59 13.91
C ALA A 315 11.84 -4.70 14.89
N LEU A 316 11.73 -4.37 16.17
CA LEU A 316 12.80 -4.41 17.18
C LEU A 316 13.00 -5.83 17.70
N LYS A 317 12.09 -6.74 17.39
CA LYS A 317 12.34 -8.19 17.44
C LYS A 317 13.21 -8.68 16.26
N PHE A 318 13.61 -7.81 15.32
CA PHE A 318 14.69 -8.05 14.36
C PHE A 318 16.05 -7.62 14.94
N PRO A 319 17.18 -8.17 14.45
CA PRO A 319 18.48 -8.01 15.10
C PRO A 319 18.85 -6.54 15.35
N PHE A 320 19.09 -6.22 16.62
CA PHE A 320 19.39 -4.92 17.25
C PHE A 320 20.39 -4.01 16.52
N ARG A 321 21.21 -4.54 15.60
CA ARG A 321 22.33 -3.84 14.94
C ARG A 321 21.94 -2.66 14.05
N LYS A 322 20.68 -2.56 13.56
CA LYS A 322 20.24 -1.40 12.74
C LYS A 322 19.71 -0.22 13.56
N ILE A 323 19.37 -0.43 14.83
CA ILE A 323 18.74 0.60 15.69
C ILE A 323 19.77 1.57 16.27
N SER A 324 21.02 1.14 16.48
CA SER A 324 22.12 1.99 16.94
C SER A 324 22.42 3.17 16.00
N ILE A 325 22.13 3.04 14.70
CA ILE A 325 22.32 4.10 13.70
C ILE A 325 21.28 5.23 13.86
N LEU A 326 20.12 4.96 14.45
CA LEU A 326 19.02 5.92 14.62
C LEU A 326 18.99 6.56 16.01
N LEU A 327 19.60 5.92 17.01
CA LEU A 327 19.51 6.29 18.42
C LEU A 327 20.07 7.68 18.83
N PRO A 328 21.11 8.26 18.19
CA PRO A 328 21.65 9.53 18.67
C PRO A 328 20.68 10.72 18.53
N ASP A 329 19.89 10.74 17.46
CA ASP A 329 19.02 11.87 17.11
C ASP A 329 17.53 11.61 17.41
N PHE A 330 17.14 10.34 17.53
CA PHE A 330 15.73 9.95 17.68
C PHE A 330 15.07 10.54 18.94
N PRO A 331 15.67 10.52 20.15
CA PRO A 331 14.98 10.99 21.35
C PRO A 331 14.73 12.50 21.35
N LYS A 332 15.72 13.32 20.94
CA LYS A 332 15.59 14.78 20.93
C LYS A 332 14.54 15.25 19.91
N GLU A 333 14.57 14.70 18.70
CA GLU A 333 13.66 15.12 17.65
C GLU A 333 12.25 14.51 17.80
N PHE A 334 12.15 13.37 18.48
CA PHE A 334 10.89 12.84 18.98
C PHE A 334 10.27 13.73 20.07
N ILE A 335 11.07 14.21 21.03
CA ILE A 335 10.61 15.11 22.09
C ILE A 335 10.16 16.48 21.55
N LYS A 336 10.90 17.10 20.62
CA LYS A 336 10.46 18.36 19.98
C LYS A 336 9.11 18.20 19.26
N ARG A 337 8.92 17.07 18.58
CA ARG A 337 7.65 16.76 17.89
C ARG A 337 6.50 16.47 18.85
N LEU A 338 6.75 15.83 19.99
CA LEU A 338 5.75 15.64 21.05
C LEU A 338 5.28 16.96 21.65
N LYS A 339 6.14 17.97 21.67
CA LYS A 339 5.81 19.32 22.15
C LYS A 339 5.10 20.20 21.12
N GLY A 340 4.83 19.70 19.91
CA GLY A 340 4.25 20.49 18.84
C GLY A 340 5.16 21.63 18.38
N GLU A 341 6.47 21.55 18.69
CA GLU A 341 7.48 22.49 18.21
C GLU A 341 7.72 22.18 16.73
N TYR A 342 6.83 22.68 15.87
CA TYR A 342 7.12 22.81 14.47
C TYR A 342 8.32 23.73 14.35
N ILE A 343 9.32 23.34 13.57
CA ILE A 343 10.28 24.29 13.04
C ILE A 343 9.48 25.17 12.07
N THR A 344 8.84 26.20 12.59
CA THR A 344 8.53 27.39 11.81
C THR A 344 9.88 28.05 11.55
N THR A 345 10.42 27.89 10.36
CA THR A 345 11.52 28.73 9.92
C THR A 345 10.98 29.74 8.93
N ASN A 346 11.29 30.99 9.25
CA ASN A 346 11.21 32.21 8.44
C ASN A 346 11.56 31.99 6.97
#